data_AF-A0A8S0V2Y8-F1
#
_entry.id   AF-A0A8S0V2Y8-F1
#
_cell.length_a   1.000
_cell.length_b   1.000
_cell.length_c   1.000
_cell.angle_alpha   90.00
_cell.angle_beta   90.00
_cell.angle_gamma   90.00
#
_symmetry.space_group_name_H-M   'P 1'
#
loop_
_entity.id
_entity.type
_entity.pdbx_description
1 polymer ?
#
loop_
_entity_poly.entity_id
_entity_poly.type
_entity_poly.pdbx_seq_one_letter_code
_entity_poly.pdbx_strand_id
1 'polypeptide(L)'
;MQVAITKNSTVHIHQKVPVTQHFFHSSSDNYTKLINVCIQNRALQSGRALHAHLIVNGLAYSNYFASKLIAFYTRFKQLGPARKLFDKIPKSNKLGWVALIGSYARHGFYEETMSMFFKMQMEGLRYDIIVLPSVLKACGHLSDWNTGEKLHAVVLRNEFESDAFVMSALIDMYSKCRMVEKSKIVFDGMVEIDLVALNTMVSGYVQNGVVTEALGLVEEMKILGMKPDIVTWNTLITGFSRAKDKLAVEKIFRIMDEEGVKLDVVSWTSVITGSVQNFEHEEAFHTFQQMLSVGLYPTSETICGILPAAANIADLRHGKELHGYAVVMGFEENVYVRSALIDMYAKCGLISEARSLFQKMSERNTVTWNSMIFGYANHGYCNEAIQLFDQLLGEEEMKVDHLTFTAVLTACSHAGMVHLGESLFQLMQDKFGIEPRLEHYACMVDLLGRAGKLDQAYDLISKMTIEPDSFVWGALLGACRQHGNINLADIASKRLAKLEPESSASSVLLSNLYADFNKWGNATKVKKMMKKRRLKRLPSRSWIEVV
;
A
#
# COMPACT_ATOMS: atom_id res chain seq x y z
N MET A 1 -17.39 -22.36 54.78
CA MET A 1 -17.27 -20.91 55.02
C MET A 1 -16.47 -20.33 53.88
N GLN A 2 -17.10 -19.93 52.77
CA GLN A 2 -17.60 -18.58 52.47
C GLN A 2 -16.52 -17.49 52.36
N VAL A 3 -16.32 -17.02 51.11
CA VAL A 3 -16.21 -15.60 50.65
C VAL A 3 -14.89 -14.88 51.03
N ALA A 4 -14.12 -14.24 50.14
CA ALA A 4 -14.53 -13.25 49.14
C ALA A 4 -13.57 -13.09 47.94
N ILE A 5 -14.19 -12.74 46.82
CA ILE A 5 -13.66 -12.21 45.56
C ILE A 5 -13.38 -10.69 45.71
N THR A 6 -12.58 -10.15 44.77
CA THR A 6 -12.34 -8.74 44.39
C THR A 6 -11.01 -8.18 44.90
N LYS A 7 -10.16 -7.52 44.11
CA LYS A 7 -10.45 -6.61 42.98
C LYS A 7 -9.20 -6.41 42.11
N ASN A 8 -9.45 -6.22 40.81
CA ASN A 8 -8.57 -5.58 39.84
C ASN A 8 -7.74 -4.43 40.43
N SER A 9 -6.42 -4.50 40.28
CA SER A 9 -5.58 -3.32 40.16
C SER A 9 -4.91 -3.36 38.79
N THR A 10 -5.50 -2.62 37.86
CA THR A 10 -4.85 -2.06 36.67
C THR A 10 -3.47 -1.53 37.06
N VAL A 11 -2.43 -2.27 36.70
CA VAL A 11 -1.06 -1.78 36.78
C VAL A 11 -0.93 -0.70 35.71
N HIS A 12 -1.02 0.56 36.12
CA HIS A 12 -0.49 1.67 35.35
C HIS A 12 1.00 1.39 35.11
N ILE A 13 1.36 0.95 33.91
CA ILE A 13 2.75 0.76 33.49
C ILE A 13 3.33 2.14 33.16
N HIS A 14 3.53 2.95 34.20
CA HIS A 14 4.54 4.01 34.24
C HIS A 14 5.74 3.52 35.06
N GLN A 15 6.22 2.31 34.78
CA GLN A 15 7.53 1.90 35.29
C GLN A 15 8.60 2.66 34.51
N LYS A 16 9.02 3.81 35.07
CA LYS A 16 10.38 4.32 34.90
C LYS A 16 11.32 3.14 35.16
N VAL A 17 11.98 2.63 34.14
CA VAL A 17 13.10 1.70 34.31
C VAL A 17 14.10 2.41 35.23
N PRO A 18 14.34 1.95 36.46
CA PRO A 18 15.25 2.65 37.37
C PRO A 18 16.66 2.40 36.87
N VAL A 19 17.26 3.42 36.25
CA VAL A 19 18.70 3.43 35.97
C VAL A 19 19.40 3.83 37.26
N THR A 20 19.47 2.91 38.24
CA THR A 20 20.23 3.11 39.49
C THR A 20 21.63 2.50 39.37
N GLN A 21 22.63 3.28 39.79
CA GLN A 21 24.08 3.15 39.60
C GLN A 21 24.77 1.88 40.17
N HIS A 22 24.05 0.82 40.54
CA HIS A 22 24.63 -0.32 41.27
C HIS A 22 24.56 -1.70 40.61
N PHE A 23 24.12 -1.81 39.35
CA PHE A 23 24.09 -3.08 38.60
C PHE A 23 25.20 -3.26 37.55
N PHE A 24 26.12 -2.31 37.40
CA PHE A 24 26.98 -2.26 36.21
C PHE A 24 28.46 -2.53 36.55
N HIS A 25 28.79 -3.81 36.70
CA HIS A 25 30.10 -4.34 36.35
C HIS A 25 29.94 -5.29 35.14
N SER A 26 30.35 -4.75 33.99
CA SER A 26 30.72 -5.35 32.70
C SER A 26 30.16 -6.73 32.30
N SER A 27 29.12 -6.74 31.45
CA SER A 27 29.10 -7.62 30.27
C SER A 27 28.50 -6.87 29.08
N SER A 28 29.11 -7.01 27.89
CA SER A 28 28.66 -6.38 26.65
C SER A 28 27.19 -6.74 26.31
N ASP A 29 26.78 -7.94 26.71
CA ASP A 29 25.45 -8.51 26.44
C ASP A 29 24.31 -7.81 27.19
N ASN A 30 24.58 -7.25 28.37
CA ASN A 30 23.56 -6.55 29.15
C ASN A 30 23.09 -5.26 28.46
N TYR A 31 24.02 -4.51 27.86
CA TYR A 31 23.68 -3.32 27.08
C TYR A 31 22.89 -3.67 25.82
N THR A 32 23.25 -4.76 25.12
CA THR A 32 22.51 -5.22 23.94
C THR A 32 21.08 -5.65 24.30
N LYS A 33 20.90 -6.37 25.41
CA LYS A 33 19.57 -6.71 25.93
C LYS A 33 18.75 -5.46 26.25
N LEU A 34 19.34 -4.46 26.90
CA LEU A 34 18.66 -3.20 27.22
C LEU A 34 18.26 -2.41 25.98
N ILE A 35 19.12 -2.36 24.94
CA ILE A 35 18.77 -1.75 23.64
C ILE A 35 17.59 -2.50 23.01
N ASN A 36 17.61 -3.84 23.01
CA ASN A 36 16.51 -4.65 22.48
C ASN A 36 15.20 -4.47 23.27
N VAL A 37 15.26 -4.32 24.59
CA VAL A 37 14.09 -4.02 25.44
C VAL A 37 13.53 -2.64 25.11
N CYS A 38 14.39 -1.63 24.88
CA CYS A 38 13.93 -0.32 24.43
C CYS A 38 13.26 -0.37 23.04
N ILE A 39 13.79 -1.21 22.14
CA ILE A 39 13.22 -1.50 20.83
C ILE A 39 11.84 -2.16 20.93
N GLN A 40 11.69 -3.16 21.80
CA GLN A 40 10.45 -3.89 22.00
C GLN A 40 9.36 -3.00 22.62
N ASN A 41 9.73 -2.22 23.64
CA ASN A 41 8.79 -1.36 24.37
C ASN A 41 8.53 -0.01 23.71
N ARG A 42 8.99 0.20 22.47
CA ARG A 42 8.90 1.49 21.74
C ARG A 42 9.39 2.70 22.57
N ALA A 43 10.36 2.49 23.46
CA ALA A 43 10.78 3.46 24.45
C ALA A 43 11.95 4.33 23.95
N LEU A 44 11.67 5.29 23.06
CA LEU A 44 12.69 6.15 22.46
C LEU A 44 13.49 6.94 23.52
N GLN A 45 12.83 7.49 24.54
CA GLN A 45 13.50 8.28 25.58
C GLN A 45 14.43 7.44 26.45
N SER A 46 13.99 6.24 26.85
CA SER A 46 14.83 5.29 27.59
C SER A 46 16.06 4.87 26.79
N GLY A 47 15.90 4.63 25.47
CA GLY A 47 17.03 4.32 24.61
C GLY A 47 17.97 5.51 24.37
N ARG A 48 17.47 6.75 24.33
CA ARG A 48 18.31 7.96 24.32
C ARG A 48 19.12 8.10 25.62
N ALA A 49 18.52 7.82 26.77
CA ALA A 49 19.22 7.81 28.05
C ALA A 49 20.31 6.73 28.09
N LEU A 50 20.02 5.55 27.55
CA LEU A 50 20.99 4.46 27.41
C LEU A 50 22.15 4.84 26.48
N HIS A 51 21.87 5.49 25.35
CA HIS A 51 22.90 6.01 24.46
C HIS A 51 23.77 7.07 25.16
N ALA A 52 23.17 8.02 25.89
CA ALA A 52 23.91 9.01 26.66
C ALA A 52 24.84 8.35 27.69
N HIS A 53 24.37 7.30 28.37
CA HIS A 53 25.19 6.51 29.28
C HIS A 53 26.36 5.82 28.55
N LEU A 54 26.13 5.22 27.38
CA LEU A 54 27.20 4.62 26.57
C LEU A 54 28.23 5.66 26.11
N ILE A 55 27.83 6.92 25.87
CA ILE A 55 28.76 8.02 25.54
C ILE A 55 29.64 8.34 26.75
N VAL A 56 29.05 8.51 27.93
CA VAL A 56 29.79 8.82 29.17
C VAL A 56 30.82 7.74 29.52
N ASN A 57 30.51 6.47 29.23
CA ASN A 57 31.42 5.35 29.46
C ASN A 57 32.41 5.11 28.30
N GLY A 58 32.41 5.94 27.25
CA GLY A 58 33.32 5.77 26.09
C GLY A 58 33.00 4.58 25.17
N LEU A 59 31.87 3.90 25.38
CA LEU A 59 31.50 2.67 24.67
C LEU A 59 30.66 2.94 23.40
N ALA A 60 29.98 4.08 23.32
CA ALA A 60 29.02 4.39 22.26
C ALA A 60 29.62 4.34 20.84
N TYR A 61 30.90 4.71 20.68
CA TYR A 61 31.58 4.77 19.38
C TYR A 61 32.34 3.50 19.04
N SER A 62 32.27 2.46 19.88
CA SER A 62 32.73 1.12 19.50
C SER A 62 31.85 0.56 18.38
N ASN A 63 32.43 -0.16 17.43
CA ASN A 63 31.69 -0.71 16.28
C ASN A 63 30.48 -1.55 16.70
N TYR A 64 30.65 -2.33 17.76
CA TYR A 64 29.60 -3.19 18.29
C TYR A 64 28.40 -2.36 18.79
N PHE A 65 28.59 -1.41 19.70
CA PHE A 65 27.49 -0.61 20.23
C PHE A 65 26.96 0.40 19.21
N ALA A 66 27.82 0.98 18.38
CA ALA A 66 27.40 1.90 17.33
C ALA A 66 26.46 1.22 16.32
N SER A 67 26.75 -0.02 15.90
CA SER A 67 25.87 -0.77 15.00
C SER A 67 24.48 -1.04 15.60
N LYS A 68 24.41 -1.37 16.89
CA LYS A 68 23.15 -1.62 17.62
C LYS A 68 22.35 -0.33 17.84
N LEU A 69 23.03 0.77 18.16
CA LEU A 69 22.42 2.08 18.33
C LEU A 69 21.94 2.68 17.00
N ILE A 70 22.67 2.47 15.89
CA ILE A 70 22.21 2.83 14.54
C ILE A 70 20.90 2.07 14.23
N ALA A 71 20.86 0.76 14.48
CA ALA A 71 19.65 -0.03 14.30
C ALA A 71 18.49 0.45 15.17
N PHE A 72 18.77 0.79 16.44
CA PHE A 72 17.80 1.41 17.34
C PHE A 72 17.23 2.72 16.76
N TYR A 73 18.09 3.67 16.41
CA TYR A 73 17.64 4.98 15.92
C TYR A 73 16.89 4.89 14.60
N THR A 74 17.37 4.04 13.67
CA THR A 74 16.69 3.81 12.39
C THR A 74 15.28 3.25 12.60
N ARG A 75 15.09 2.33 13.56
CA ARG A 75 13.77 1.78 13.87
C ARG A 75 12.77 2.84 14.31
N PHE A 76 13.22 3.86 15.05
CA PHE A 76 12.41 4.99 15.47
C PHE A 76 12.37 6.12 14.43
N LYS A 77 12.79 5.86 13.18
CA LYS A 77 12.89 6.84 12.10
C LYS A 77 13.78 8.05 12.42
N GLN A 78 14.68 7.93 13.39
CA GLN A 78 15.59 8.98 13.82
C GLN A 78 16.90 8.91 13.01
N LEU A 79 16.84 9.28 11.73
CA LEU A 79 17.99 9.17 10.82
C LEU A 79 19.15 10.09 11.20
N GLY A 80 18.86 11.30 11.70
CA GLY A 80 19.88 12.26 12.13
C GLY A 80 20.81 11.72 13.23
N PRO A 81 20.28 11.24 14.38
CA PRO A 81 21.09 10.59 15.41
C PRO A 81 21.84 9.34 14.92
N ALA A 82 21.22 8.51 14.08
CA ALA A 82 21.89 7.34 13.49
C ALA A 82 23.10 7.76 12.64
N ARG A 83 22.93 8.78 11.80
CA ARG A 83 23.98 9.34 10.96
C ARG A 83 25.10 9.97 11.76
N LYS A 84 24.79 10.79 12.76
CA LYS A 84 25.78 11.40 13.66
C LYS A 84 26.60 10.36 14.40
N LEU A 85 25.98 9.23 14.77
CA LEU A 85 26.69 8.14 15.41
C LEU A 85 27.65 7.45 14.44
N PHE A 86 27.18 7.19 13.21
CA PHE A 86 28.00 6.64 12.14
C PHE A 86 29.21 7.53 11.80
N ASP A 87 29.02 8.84 11.64
CA ASP A 87 30.09 9.78 11.28
C ASP A 87 31.18 9.89 12.36
N LYS A 88 30.88 9.47 13.60
CA LYS A 88 31.83 9.42 14.72
C LYS A 88 32.54 8.08 14.88
N ILE A 89 32.13 7.05 14.14
CA ILE A 89 32.87 5.78 14.07
C ILE A 89 34.20 6.06 13.34
N PRO A 90 35.35 5.56 13.82
CA PRO A 90 36.63 5.73 13.13
C PRO A 90 36.54 5.38 11.63
N LYS A 91 36.99 6.32 10.79
CA LYS A 91 36.72 6.49 9.34
C LYS A 91 37.01 5.32 8.38
N SER A 92 37.44 4.13 8.82
CA SER A 92 37.87 3.05 7.92
C SER A 92 37.18 1.70 8.16
N ASN A 93 36.02 1.65 8.82
CA ASN A 93 35.45 0.35 9.20
C ASN A 93 34.21 -0.08 8.39
N LYS A 94 34.41 -1.14 7.59
CA LYS A 94 33.39 -1.86 6.81
C LYS A 94 32.14 -2.22 7.62
N LEU A 95 32.31 -2.58 8.90
CA LEU A 95 31.19 -2.97 9.78
C LEU A 95 30.19 -1.83 10.04
N GLY A 96 30.65 -0.58 10.05
CA GLY A 96 29.77 0.57 10.21
C GLY A 96 28.86 0.76 8.99
N TRP A 97 29.42 0.62 7.79
CA TRP A 97 28.68 0.73 6.53
C TRP A 97 27.64 -0.37 6.39
N VAL A 98 28.02 -1.62 6.65
CA VAL A 98 27.10 -2.78 6.67
C VAL A 98 25.94 -2.54 7.63
N ALA A 99 26.24 -2.09 8.85
CA ALA A 99 25.21 -1.84 9.85
C ALA A 99 24.26 -0.72 9.44
N LEU A 100 24.77 0.38 8.89
CA LEU A 100 23.95 1.53 8.47
C LEU A 100 23.10 1.18 7.25
N ILE A 101 23.72 0.70 6.17
CA ILE A 101 23.04 0.33 4.92
C ILE A 101 22.01 -0.78 5.20
N GLY A 102 22.41 -1.84 5.90
CA GLY A 102 21.50 -2.92 6.24
C GLY A 102 20.41 -2.51 7.21
N SER A 103 20.64 -1.51 8.08
CA SER A 103 19.59 -0.96 8.94
C SER A 103 18.59 -0.13 8.14
N TYR A 104 19.06 0.75 7.26
CA TYR A 104 18.22 1.59 6.40
C TYR A 104 17.35 0.71 5.48
N ALA A 105 17.94 -0.26 4.80
CA ALA A 105 17.23 -1.18 3.91
C ALA A 105 16.20 -2.06 4.63
N ARG A 106 16.46 -2.46 5.88
CA ARG A 106 15.50 -3.24 6.69
C ARG A 106 14.30 -2.42 7.14
N HIS A 107 14.47 -1.11 7.35
CA HIS A 107 13.42 -0.22 7.81
C HIS A 107 12.75 0.61 6.70
N GLY A 108 13.07 0.34 5.43
CA GLY A 108 12.40 0.94 4.29
C GLY A 108 12.98 2.27 3.80
N PHE A 109 14.12 2.70 4.34
CA PHE A 109 14.85 3.91 3.93
C PHE A 109 15.72 3.61 2.70
N TYR A 110 15.07 3.30 1.58
CA TYR A 110 15.75 2.81 0.38
C TYR A 110 16.55 3.90 -0.34
N GLU A 111 16.06 5.14 -0.38
CA GLU A 111 16.79 6.29 -0.96
C GLU A 111 18.07 6.57 -0.18
N GLU A 112 17.97 6.57 1.15
CA GLU A 112 19.11 6.76 2.04
C GLU A 112 20.06 5.57 1.95
N THR A 113 19.54 4.35 1.77
CA THR A 113 20.35 3.16 1.50
C THR A 113 21.21 3.37 0.25
N MET A 114 20.62 3.83 -0.85
CA MET A 114 21.34 4.11 -2.11
C MET A 114 22.36 5.24 -1.93
N SER A 115 21.97 6.34 -1.29
CA SER A 115 22.87 7.45 -1.00
C SER A 115 24.10 7.00 -0.19
N MET A 116 23.89 6.16 0.82
CA MET A 116 24.99 5.64 1.65
C MET A 116 25.86 4.65 0.90
N PHE A 117 25.26 3.84 0.04
CA PHE A 117 26.00 2.94 -0.82
C PHE A 117 26.92 3.70 -1.78
N PHE A 118 26.44 4.74 -2.47
CA PHE A 118 27.29 5.55 -3.36
C PHE A 118 28.40 6.27 -2.58
N LYS A 119 28.12 6.77 -1.37
CA LYS A 119 29.17 7.36 -0.53
C LYS A 119 30.23 6.33 -0.13
N MET A 120 29.83 5.12 0.23
CA MET A 120 30.75 4.02 0.54
C MET A 120 31.67 3.69 -0.66
N GLN A 121 31.12 3.71 -1.88
CA GLN A 121 31.89 3.51 -3.12
C GLN A 121 32.91 4.62 -3.38
N MET A 122 32.53 5.88 -3.15
CA MET A 122 33.43 7.03 -3.29
C MET A 122 34.62 6.99 -2.31
N GLU A 123 34.45 6.34 -1.15
CA GLU A 123 35.53 6.09 -0.18
C GLU A 123 36.42 4.89 -0.57
N GLY A 124 36.22 4.29 -1.75
CA GLY A 124 37.07 3.24 -2.32
C GLY A 124 36.86 1.85 -1.71
N LEU A 125 35.78 1.65 -0.96
CA LEU A 125 35.45 0.34 -0.38
C LEU A 125 34.85 -0.58 -1.46
N ARG A 126 35.37 -1.81 -1.53
CA ARG A 126 34.89 -2.82 -2.48
C ARG A 126 33.48 -3.28 -2.15
N TYR A 127 32.78 -3.77 -3.17
CA TYR A 127 31.50 -4.47 -3.02
C TYR A 127 31.67 -5.66 -2.08
N ASP A 128 30.89 -5.67 -1.02
CA ASP A 128 30.91 -6.72 0.00
C ASP A 128 29.63 -7.56 -0.16
N ILE A 129 29.79 -8.88 -0.11
CA ILE A 129 28.71 -9.87 -0.20
C ILE A 129 27.61 -9.61 0.84
N ILE A 130 27.95 -8.99 1.97
CA ILE A 130 27.01 -8.65 3.05
C ILE A 130 26.17 -7.40 2.72
N VAL A 131 26.73 -6.45 1.97
CA VAL A 131 26.06 -5.18 1.62
C VAL A 131 25.17 -5.34 0.40
N LEU A 132 25.59 -6.14 -0.59
CA LEU A 132 24.91 -6.31 -1.87
C LEU A 132 23.41 -6.63 -1.74
N PRO A 133 22.97 -7.60 -0.90
CA PRO A 133 21.55 -7.90 -0.74
C PRO A 133 20.72 -6.72 -0.22
N SER A 134 21.28 -5.91 0.68
CA SER A 134 20.59 -4.73 1.22
C SER A 134 20.42 -3.64 0.15
N VAL A 135 21.41 -3.48 -0.74
CA VAL A 135 21.38 -2.51 -1.83
C VAL A 135 20.49 -3.01 -2.97
N LEU A 136 20.56 -4.29 -3.34
CA LEU A 136 19.67 -4.91 -4.33
C LEU A 136 18.20 -4.82 -3.90
N LYS A 137 17.92 -5.04 -2.60
CA LYS A 137 16.60 -4.79 -2.04
C LYS A 137 16.16 -3.34 -2.25
N ALA A 138 17.04 -2.37 -2.00
CA ALA A 138 16.74 -0.96 -2.24
C ALA A 138 16.49 -0.67 -3.74
N CYS A 139 17.32 -1.20 -4.64
CA CYS A 139 17.11 -1.11 -6.09
C CYS A 139 15.73 -1.63 -6.50
N GLY A 140 15.34 -2.82 -6.01
CA GLY A 140 14.03 -3.41 -6.30
C GLY A 140 12.88 -2.53 -5.83
N HIS A 141 12.95 -1.99 -4.61
CA HIS A 141 11.90 -1.11 -4.08
C HIS A 141 11.84 0.27 -4.75
N LEU A 142 12.97 0.77 -5.27
CA LEU A 142 13.04 2.02 -6.01
C LEU A 142 12.77 1.85 -7.51
N SER A 143 12.57 0.60 -7.98
CA SER A 143 12.54 0.26 -9.41
C SER A 143 13.79 0.70 -10.19
N ASP A 144 14.94 0.84 -9.51
CA ASP A 144 16.23 1.22 -10.11
C ASP A 144 16.94 -0.02 -10.66
N TRP A 145 16.43 -0.49 -11.79
CA TRP A 145 16.99 -1.65 -12.46
C TRP A 145 18.37 -1.42 -13.07
N ASN A 146 18.69 -0.18 -13.44
CA ASN A 146 19.97 0.17 -14.05
C ASN A 146 21.10 -0.02 -13.04
N THR A 147 20.93 0.43 -11.80
CA THR A 147 21.90 0.13 -10.75
C THR A 147 21.89 -1.34 -10.39
N GLY A 148 20.72 -1.97 -10.31
CA GLY A 148 20.60 -3.42 -10.09
C GLY A 148 21.40 -4.27 -11.10
N GLU A 149 21.33 -3.91 -12.38
CA GLU A 149 22.08 -4.60 -13.45
C GLU A 149 23.59 -4.39 -13.36
N LYS A 150 24.04 -3.19 -12.98
CA LYS A 150 25.46 -2.94 -12.70
C LYS A 150 25.95 -3.79 -11.52
N LEU A 151 25.13 -3.94 -10.49
CA LEU A 151 25.45 -4.80 -9.34
C LEU A 151 25.45 -6.29 -9.71
N HIS A 152 24.54 -6.73 -10.59
CA HIS A 152 24.58 -8.08 -11.12
C HIS A 152 25.89 -8.35 -11.88
N ALA A 153 26.36 -7.42 -12.72
CA ALA A 153 27.67 -7.56 -13.38
C ALA A 153 28.84 -7.61 -12.38
N VAL A 154 28.73 -6.93 -11.24
CA VAL A 154 29.71 -7.01 -10.15
C VAL A 154 29.69 -8.38 -9.47
N VAL A 155 28.50 -8.96 -9.22
CA VAL A 155 28.35 -10.31 -8.66
C VAL A 155 29.09 -11.33 -9.52
N LEU A 156 28.87 -11.30 -10.84
CA LEU A 156 29.54 -12.18 -11.80
C LEU A 156 31.06 -11.96 -11.83
N ARG A 157 31.53 -10.71 -11.83
CA ARG A 157 32.97 -10.39 -11.87
C ARG A 157 33.74 -10.79 -10.60
N ASN A 158 33.07 -10.96 -9.47
CA ASN A 158 33.68 -11.33 -8.19
C ASN A 158 33.32 -12.77 -7.77
N GLU A 159 32.74 -13.57 -8.68
CA GLU A 159 32.40 -14.99 -8.46
C GLU A 159 31.46 -15.22 -7.25
N PHE A 160 30.56 -14.27 -6.99
CA PHE A 160 29.56 -14.37 -5.92
C PHE A 160 28.31 -15.15 -6.33
N GLU A 161 28.30 -15.77 -7.52
CA GLU A 161 27.19 -16.59 -8.04
C GLU A 161 26.92 -17.88 -7.24
N SER A 162 27.88 -18.31 -6.42
CA SER A 162 27.71 -19.43 -5.49
C SER A 162 26.93 -19.08 -4.21
N ASP A 163 26.72 -17.79 -3.93
CA ASP A 163 26.01 -17.35 -2.72
C ASP A 163 24.49 -17.25 -2.97
N ALA A 164 23.74 -18.21 -2.44
CA ALA A 164 22.29 -18.28 -2.59
C ALA A 164 21.54 -17.04 -2.07
N PHE A 165 22.09 -16.33 -1.08
CA PHE A 165 21.47 -15.14 -0.51
C PHE A 165 21.61 -13.92 -1.44
N VAL A 166 22.78 -13.74 -2.05
CA VAL A 166 22.99 -12.73 -3.10
C VAL A 166 22.14 -13.03 -4.33
N MET A 167 22.11 -14.28 -4.78
CA MET A 167 21.32 -14.67 -5.95
C MET A 167 19.82 -14.50 -5.70
N SER A 168 19.31 -14.89 -4.53
CA SER A 168 17.91 -14.60 -4.14
C SER A 168 17.62 -13.09 -4.11
N ALA A 169 18.55 -12.26 -3.64
CA ALA A 169 18.37 -10.81 -3.68
C ALA A 169 18.35 -10.24 -5.11
N LEU A 170 19.10 -10.81 -6.05
CA LEU A 170 19.04 -10.46 -7.47
C LEU A 170 17.70 -10.85 -8.10
N ILE A 171 17.19 -12.05 -7.80
CA ILE A 171 15.87 -12.53 -8.24
C ILE A 171 14.77 -11.57 -7.74
N ASP A 172 14.75 -11.24 -6.44
CA ASP A 172 13.78 -10.29 -5.86
C ASP A 172 13.91 -8.89 -6.51
N MET A 173 15.13 -8.41 -6.74
CA MET A 173 15.38 -7.12 -7.37
C MET A 173 14.83 -7.06 -8.79
N TYR A 174 15.16 -8.03 -9.65
CA TYR A 174 14.65 -8.07 -11.02
C TYR A 174 13.14 -8.27 -11.07
N SER A 175 12.60 -9.12 -10.19
CA SER A 175 11.16 -9.36 -10.07
C SER A 175 10.40 -8.08 -9.71
N LYS A 176 10.87 -7.31 -8.72
CA LYS A 176 10.25 -6.02 -8.34
C LYS A 176 10.40 -4.94 -9.40
N CYS A 177 11.48 -4.98 -10.17
CA CYS A 177 11.68 -4.12 -11.34
C CYS A 177 10.87 -4.56 -12.58
N ARG A 178 9.93 -5.49 -12.43
CA ARG A 178 9.08 -6.03 -13.51
C ARG A 178 9.82 -6.75 -14.64
N MET A 179 11.01 -7.29 -14.37
CA MET A 179 11.81 -8.05 -15.35
C MET A 179 11.91 -9.52 -14.93
N VAL A 180 10.77 -10.22 -14.96
CA VAL A 180 10.70 -11.62 -14.54
C VAL A 180 11.56 -12.56 -15.38
N GLU A 181 11.79 -12.24 -16.67
CA GLU A 181 12.69 -13.01 -17.53
C GLU A 181 14.14 -12.97 -17.03
N LYS A 182 14.65 -11.78 -16.64
CA LYS A 182 15.99 -11.65 -16.05
C LYS A 182 16.06 -12.35 -14.69
N SER A 183 14.98 -12.30 -13.91
CA SER A 183 14.88 -13.06 -12.66
C SER A 183 15.01 -14.56 -12.91
N LYS A 184 14.35 -15.10 -13.94
CA LYS A 184 14.45 -16.53 -14.31
C LYS A 184 15.85 -16.90 -14.79
N ILE A 185 16.52 -16.04 -15.57
CA ILE A 185 17.92 -16.26 -15.99
C ILE A 185 18.85 -16.37 -14.77
N VAL A 186 18.68 -15.50 -13.77
CA VAL A 186 19.48 -15.56 -12.53
C VAL A 186 19.19 -16.86 -11.77
N PHE A 187 17.92 -17.23 -11.66
CA PHE A 187 17.50 -18.47 -10.99
C PHE A 187 18.07 -19.72 -11.67
N ASP A 188 18.01 -19.80 -13.00
CA ASP A 188 18.52 -20.94 -13.78
C ASP A 188 20.05 -21.05 -13.77
N GLY A 189 20.74 -19.95 -13.48
CA GLY A 189 22.19 -19.92 -13.30
C GLY A 189 22.67 -20.32 -11.90
N MET A 190 21.78 -20.57 -10.93
CA MET A 190 22.16 -20.94 -9.58
C MET A 190 22.72 -22.37 -9.53
N VAL A 191 23.86 -22.54 -8.84
CA VAL A 191 24.51 -23.86 -8.68
C VAL A 191 23.73 -24.76 -7.73
N GLU A 192 23.24 -24.19 -6.63
CA GLU A 192 22.38 -24.86 -5.65
C GLU A 192 21.07 -24.10 -5.53
N ILE A 193 19.96 -24.77 -5.85
CA ILE A 193 18.61 -24.23 -5.72
C ILE A 193 18.06 -24.72 -4.38
N ASP A 194 17.96 -23.81 -3.42
CA ASP A 194 17.32 -24.06 -2.14
C ASP A 194 15.85 -23.61 -2.15
N LEU A 195 15.14 -23.91 -1.06
CA LEU A 195 13.75 -23.51 -0.87
C LEU A 195 13.57 -21.99 -0.91
N VAL A 196 14.57 -21.22 -0.46
CA VAL A 196 14.51 -19.75 -0.41
C VAL A 196 14.54 -19.17 -1.82
N ALA A 197 15.44 -19.65 -2.68
CA ALA A 197 15.51 -19.26 -4.09
C ALA A 197 14.22 -19.58 -4.83
N LEU A 198 13.67 -20.80 -4.62
CA LEU A 198 12.38 -21.20 -5.20
C LEU A 198 11.24 -20.30 -4.74
N ASN A 199 11.10 -20.07 -3.44
CA ASN A 199 10.06 -19.19 -2.90
C ASN A 199 10.20 -17.76 -3.43
N THR A 200 11.44 -17.29 -3.59
CA THR A 200 11.72 -15.96 -4.16
C THR A 200 11.28 -15.90 -5.63
N MET A 201 11.55 -16.94 -6.42
CA MET A 201 11.13 -17.01 -7.82
C MET A 201 9.62 -17.19 -7.98
N VAL A 202 8.96 -18.01 -7.15
CA VAL A 202 7.49 -18.15 -7.11
C VAL A 202 6.86 -16.79 -6.78
N SER A 203 7.38 -16.07 -5.78
CA SER A 203 6.96 -14.70 -5.47
C SER A 203 7.21 -13.76 -6.64
N GLY A 204 8.34 -13.89 -7.33
CA GLY A 204 8.68 -13.11 -8.51
C GLY A 204 7.67 -13.27 -9.65
N TYR A 205 7.30 -14.51 -9.96
CA TYR A 205 6.25 -14.81 -10.94
C TYR A 205 4.90 -14.24 -10.53
N VAL A 206 4.47 -14.43 -9.29
CA VAL A 206 3.20 -13.92 -8.78
C VAL A 206 3.14 -12.37 -8.81
N GLN A 207 4.21 -11.69 -8.42
CA GLN A 207 4.29 -10.22 -8.47
C GLN A 207 4.20 -9.65 -9.89
N ASN A 208 4.59 -10.44 -10.89
CA ASN A 208 4.54 -10.08 -12.31
C ASN A 208 3.28 -10.57 -13.02
N GLY A 209 2.34 -11.20 -12.30
CA GLY A 209 1.06 -11.66 -12.86
C GLY A 209 1.11 -12.96 -13.66
N VAL A 210 2.28 -13.62 -13.72
CA VAL A 210 2.50 -14.92 -14.39
C VAL A 210 2.33 -16.07 -13.38
N VAL A 211 1.13 -16.15 -12.82
CA VAL A 211 0.82 -17.07 -11.71
C VAL A 211 0.84 -18.55 -12.16
N THR A 212 0.60 -18.83 -13.44
CA THR A 212 0.68 -20.17 -14.03
C THR A 212 2.08 -20.76 -13.99
N GLU A 213 3.09 -19.95 -14.31
CA GLU A 213 4.50 -20.31 -14.26
C GLU A 213 4.96 -20.51 -12.81
N ALA A 214 4.41 -19.72 -11.87
CA ALA A 214 4.62 -19.92 -10.45
C ALA A 214 4.13 -21.30 -10.00
N LEU A 215 2.95 -21.73 -10.45
CA LEU A 215 2.42 -23.07 -10.13
C LEU A 215 3.27 -24.17 -10.78
N GLY A 216 3.71 -23.99 -12.03
CA GLY A 216 4.62 -24.92 -12.70
C GLY A 216 5.93 -25.11 -11.95
N LEU A 217 6.50 -24.03 -11.40
CA LEU A 217 7.72 -24.09 -10.58
C LEU A 217 7.50 -24.85 -9.25
N VAL A 218 6.30 -24.77 -8.67
CA VAL A 218 5.95 -25.56 -7.48
C VAL A 218 5.77 -27.04 -7.81
N GLU A 219 5.30 -27.38 -9.00
CA GLU A 219 5.27 -28.77 -9.47
C GLU A 219 6.69 -29.30 -9.70
N GLU A 220 7.58 -28.51 -10.28
CA GLU A 220 9.01 -28.85 -10.44
C GLU A 220 9.71 -29.04 -9.08
N MET A 221 9.43 -28.16 -8.11
CA MET A 221 9.94 -28.28 -6.75
C MET A 221 9.63 -29.65 -6.12
N LYS A 222 8.43 -30.20 -6.36
CA LYS A 222 8.04 -31.53 -5.88
C LYS A 222 8.82 -32.64 -6.58
N ILE A 223 9.10 -32.50 -7.87
CA ILE A 223 9.91 -33.45 -8.66
C ILE A 223 11.35 -33.49 -8.13
N LEU A 224 11.89 -32.34 -7.71
CA LEU A 224 13.20 -32.23 -7.07
C LEU A 224 13.24 -32.79 -5.63
N GLY A 225 12.14 -33.35 -5.13
CA GLY A 225 12.05 -33.93 -3.79
C GLY A 225 11.92 -32.90 -2.67
N MET A 226 11.71 -31.63 -3.00
CA MET A 226 11.46 -30.57 -2.03
C MET A 226 9.95 -30.46 -1.77
N LYS A 227 9.56 -30.28 -0.50
CA LYS A 227 8.15 -30.10 -0.13
C LYS A 227 7.82 -28.61 -0.04
N PRO A 228 6.81 -28.12 -0.78
CA PRO A 228 6.31 -26.75 -0.63
C PRO A 228 5.90 -26.49 0.81
N ASP A 229 6.30 -25.34 1.33
CA ASP A 229 5.92 -24.92 2.68
C ASP A 229 4.70 -23.98 2.65
N ILE A 230 4.26 -23.56 3.83
CA ILE A 230 3.14 -22.63 3.97
C ILE A 230 3.41 -21.30 3.23
N VAL A 231 4.67 -20.87 3.11
CA VAL A 231 5.05 -19.63 2.41
C VAL A 231 4.89 -19.79 0.90
N THR A 232 5.30 -20.94 0.34
CA THR A 232 5.10 -21.27 -1.08
C THR A 232 3.62 -21.22 -1.44
N TRP A 233 2.78 -21.90 -0.64
CA TRP A 233 1.34 -21.97 -0.90
C TRP A 233 0.63 -20.63 -0.70
N ASN A 234 0.97 -19.88 0.35
CA ASN A 234 0.40 -18.54 0.58
C ASN A 234 0.72 -17.57 -0.56
N THR A 235 1.91 -17.67 -1.16
CA THR A 235 2.30 -16.90 -2.33
C THR A 235 1.41 -17.22 -3.54
N LEU A 236 1.17 -18.51 -3.81
CA LEU A 236 0.26 -18.92 -4.90
C LEU A 236 -1.19 -18.51 -4.64
N ILE A 237 -1.69 -18.68 -3.41
CA ILE A 237 -3.05 -18.24 -3.02
C ILE A 237 -3.20 -16.75 -3.28
N THR A 238 -2.21 -15.93 -2.89
CA THR A 238 -2.21 -14.49 -3.18
C THR A 238 -2.30 -14.22 -4.68
N GLY A 239 -1.49 -14.92 -5.49
CA GLY A 239 -1.50 -14.77 -6.94
C GLY A 239 -2.84 -15.11 -7.59
N PHE A 240 -3.37 -16.30 -7.30
CA PHE A 240 -4.63 -16.75 -7.89
C PHE A 240 -5.84 -15.97 -7.37
N SER A 241 -5.83 -15.53 -6.10
CA SER A 241 -6.87 -14.65 -5.56
C SER A 241 -6.89 -13.30 -6.28
N ARG A 242 -5.72 -12.71 -6.57
CA ARG A 242 -5.62 -11.48 -7.38
C ARG A 242 -6.04 -11.67 -8.83
N ALA A 243 -5.76 -12.83 -9.41
CA ALA A 243 -6.17 -13.20 -10.76
C ALA A 243 -7.67 -13.55 -10.86
N LYS A 244 -8.41 -13.52 -9.74
CA LYS A 244 -9.82 -13.91 -9.66
C LYS A 244 -10.07 -15.38 -10.06
N ASP A 245 -9.08 -16.25 -9.89
CA ASP A 245 -9.20 -17.68 -10.18
C ASP A 245 -9.56 -18.45 -8.91
N LYS A 246 -10.86 -18.42 -8.56
CA LYS A 246 -11.39 -19.09 -7.37
C LYS A 246 -11.16 -20.62 -7.42
N LEU A 247 -11.25 -21.22 -8.60
CA LEU A 247 -11.07 -22.67 -8.77
C LEU A 247 -9.63 -23.10 -8.47
N ALA A 248 -8.64 -22.31 -8.90
CA ALA A 248 -7.25 -22.57 -8.57
C ALA A 248 -6.99 -22.44 -7.06
N VAL A 249 -7.57 -21.43 -6.39
CA VAL A 249 -7.47 -21.27 -4.92
C VAL A 249 -8.06 -22.48 -4.18
N GLU A 250 -9.25 -22.94 -4.57
CA GLU A 250 -9.89 -24.13 -3.98
C GLU A 250 -9.06 -25.40 -4.24
N LYS A 251 -8.48 -25.55 -5.43
CA LYS A 251 -7.56 -26.65 -5.75
C LYS A 251 -6.32 -26.62 -4.86
N ILE A 252 -5.73 -25.44 -4.62
CA ILE A 252 -4.58 -25.29 -3.73
C ILE A 252 -4.94 -25.69 -2.30
N PHE A 253 -6.08 -25.25 -1.77
CA PHE A 253 -6.52 -25.64 -0.41
C PHE A 253 -6.63 -27.15 -0.26
N ARG A 254 -7.16 -27.84 -1.27
CA ARG A 254 -7.23 -29.30 -1.28
C ARG A 254 -5.84 -29.95 -1.30
N ILE A 255 -4.94 -29.48 -2.16
CA ILE A 255 -3.57 -30.01 -2.23
C ILE A 255 -2.85 -29.81 -0.90
N MET A 256 -3.01 -28.64 -0.27
CA MET A 256 -2.43 -28.35 1.04
C MET A 256 -2.94 -29.33 2.12
N ASP A 257 -4.24 -29.62 2.15
CA ASP A 257 -4.84 -30.57 3.08
C ASP A 257 -4.31 -32.00 2.83
N GLU A 258 -4.26 -32.43 1.56
CA GLU A 258 -3.70 -33.73 1.14
C GLU A 258 -2.21 -33.87 1.53
N GLU A 259 -1.45 -32.78 1.51
CA GLU A 259 -0.04 -32.73 1.91
C GLU A 259 0.18 -32.51 3.43
N GLY A 260 -0.91 -32.35 4.19
CA GLY A 260 -0.86 -32.10 5.63
C GLY A 260 -0.38 -30.70 6.03
N VAL A 261 -0.39 -29.75 5.09
CA VAL A 261 -0.07 -28.33 5.32
C VAL A 261 -1.35 -27.60 5.72
N LYS A 262 -1.47 -27.23 6.99
CA LYS A 262 -2.64 -26.48 7.48
C LYS A 262 -2.60 -25.03 7.04
N LEU A 263 -3.75 -24.52 6.59
CA LEU A 263 -3.96 -23.10 6.33
C LEU A 263 -3.72 -22.29 7.60
N ASP A 264 -3.05 -21.15 7.44
CA ASP A 264 -2.80 -20.21 8.53
C ASP A 264 -3.54 -18.88 8.29
N VAL A 265 -3.35 -17.93 9.21
CA VAL A 265 -3.97 -16.60 9.11
C VAL A 265 -3.59 -15.91 7.80
N VAL A 266 -2.39 -16.13 7.28
CA VAL A 266 -1.90 -15.51 6.04
C VAL A 266 -2.61 -16.11 4.82
N SER A 267 -2.87 -17.43 4.80
CA SER A 267 -3.66 -18.08 3.75
C SER A 267 -5.04 -17.42 3.60
N TRP A 268 -5.78 -17.30 4.71
CA TRP A 268 -7.12 -16.69 4.71
C TRP A 268 -7.07 -15.19 4.39
N THR A 269 -6.10 -14.46 4.95
CA THR A 269 -5.92 -13.02 4.67
C THR A 269 -5.65 -12.77 3.18
N SER A 270 -4.92 -13.66 2.52
CA SER A 270 -4.62 -13.57 1.08
C SER A 270 -5.89 -13.69 0.23
N VAL A 271 -6.79 -14.62 0.56
CA VAL A 271 -8.09 -14.76 -0.12
C VAL A 271 -8.98 -13.55 0.16
N ILE A 272 -9.11 -13.13 1.43
CA ILE A 272 -9.92 -11.96 1.82
C ILE A 272 -9.48 -10.71 1.06
N THR A 273 -8.17 -10.41 1.07
CA THR A 273 -7.63 -9.22 0.39
C THR A 273 -7.78 -9.31 -1.14
N GLY A 274 -7.60 -10.50 -1.73
CA GLY A 274 -7.87 -10.73 -3.15
C GLY A 274 -9.34 -10.51 -3.52
N SER A 275 -10.28 -11.04 -2.73
CA SER A 275 -11.72 -10.80 -2.92
C SER A 275 -12.08 -9.32 -2.82
N VAL A 276 -11.51 -8.59 -1.85
CA VAL A 276 -11.70 -7.14 -1.71
C VAL A 276 -11.19 -6.39 -2.94
N GLN A 277 -10.00 -6.75 -3.45
CA GLN A 277 -9.41 -6.16 -4.67
C GLN A 277 -10.25 -6.43 -5.92
N ASN A 278 -10.92 -7.59 -5.99
CA ASN A 278 -11.80 -7.97 -7.09
C ASN A 278 -13.24 -7.44 -6.95
N PHE A 279 -13.50 -6.56 -5.99
CA PHE A 279 -14.82 -6.02 -5.65
C PHE A 279 -15.86 -7.08 -5.22
N GLU A 280 -15.39 -8.23 -4.73
CA GLU A 280 -16.20 -9.35 -4.22
C GLU A 280 -16.35 -9.24 -2.70
N HIS A 281 -16.97 -8.14 -2.26
CA HIS A 281 -17.04 -7.76 -0.83
C HIS A 281 -17.81 -8.76 0.03
N GLU A 282 -18.89 -9.36 -0.49
CA GLU A 282 -19.65 -10.39 0.23
C GLU A 282 -18.81 -11.67 0.45
N GLU A 283 -18.06 -12.10 -0.57
CA GLU A 283 -17.16 -13.26 -0.47
C GLU A 283 -16.03 -13.01 0.53
N ALA A 284 -15.51 -11.78 0.61
CA ALA A 284 -14.49 -11.41 1.59
C ALA A 284 -15.00 -11.59 3.03
N PHE A 285 -16.23 -11.18 3.33
CA PHE A 285 -16.85 -11.40 4.64
C PHE A 285 -17.16 -12.88 4.91
N HIS A 286 -17.63 -13.62 3.91
CA HIS A 286 -17.84 -15.06 4.03
C HIS A 286 -16.53 -15.78 4.37
N THR A 287 -15.46 -15.48 3.64
CA THR A 287 -14.12 -16.02 3.88
C THR A 287 -13.59 -15.67 5.28
N PHE A 288 -13.83 -14.44 5.74
CA PHE A 288 -13.48 -14.02 7.10
C PHE A 288 -14.25 -14.79 8.18
N GLN A 289 -15.54 -15.05 7.96
CA GLN A 289 -16.33 -15.89 8.88
C GLN A 289 -15.83 -17.35 8.89
N GLN A 290 -15.41 -17.88 7.75
CA GLN A 290 -14.78 -19.21 7.68
C GLN A 290 -13.45 -19.26 8.43
N MET A 291 -12.62 -18.23 8.31
CA MET A 291 -11.38 -18.11 9.10
C MET A 291 -11.66 -18.14 10.61
N LEU A 292 -12.70 -17.44 11.06
CA LEU A 292 -13.11 -17.44 12.47
C LEU A 292 -13.67 -18.79 12.92
N SER A 293 -14.42 -19.49 12.06
CA SER A 293 -15.04 -20.77 12.41
C SER A 293 -14.02 -21.90 12.59
N VAL A 294 -12.86 -21.81 11.93
CA VAL A 294 -11.72 -22.72 12.14
C VAL A 294 -10.83 -22.32 13.33
N GLY A 295 -11.22 -21.30 14.09
CA GLY A 295 -10.52 -20.85 15.31
C GLY A 295 -9.26 -20.04 15.06
N LEU A 296 -9.09 -19.48 13.85
CA LEU A 296 -7.97 -18.61 13.53
C LEU A 296 -8.34 -17.14 13.81
N TYR A 297 -7.51 -16.47 14.60
CA TYR A 297 -7.74 -15.08 14.99
C TYR A 297 -7.17 -14.10 13.96
N PRO A 298 -7.98 -13.15 13.45
CA PRO A 298 -7.53 -12.10 12.53
C PRO A 298 -6.38 -11.28 13.10
N THR A 299 -5.38 -10.98 12.26
CA THR A 299 -4.28 -10.06 12.60
C THR A 299 -4.62 -8.63 12.16
N SER A 300 -3.75 -7.66 12.47
CA SER A 300 -3.89 -6.28 11.99
C SER A 300 -3.98 -6.19 10.47
N GLU A 301 -3.25 -7.04 9.76
CA GLU A 301 -3.26 -7.14 8.30
C GLU A 301 -4.61 -7.64 7.78
N THR A 302 -5.20 -8.65 8.43
CA THR A 302 -6.53 -9.15 8.09
C THR A 302 -7.58 -8.05 8.26
N ILE A 303 -7.56 -7.35 9.40
CA ILE A 303 -8.52 -6.27 9.69
C ILE A 303 -8.36 -5.10 8.72
N CYS A 304 -7.13 -4.66 8.48
CA CYS A 304 -6.84 -3.64 7.48
C CYS A 304 -7.27 -4.06 6.07
N GLY A 305 -7.14 -5.35 5.74
CA GLY A 305 -7.48 -5.91 4.44
C GLY A 305 -8.98 -6.02 4.18
N ILE A 306 -9.80 -6.26 5.21
CA ILE A 306 -11.25 -6.43 5.08
C ILE A 306 -12.06 -5.14 5.27
N LEU A 307 -11.55 -4.16 6.03
CA LEU A 307 -12.22 -2.87 6.23
C LEU A 307 -12.65 -2.17 4.92
N PRO A 308 -11.87 -2.21 3.81
CA PRO A 308 -12.30 -1.66 2.54
C PRO A 308 -13.54 -2.34 1.94
N ALA A 309 -13.81 -3.63 2.24
CA ALA A 309 -15.09 -4.23 1.87
C ALA A 309 -16.24 -3.49 2.56
N ALA A 310 -16.21 -3.36 3.90
CA ALA A 310 -17.23 -2.61 4.63
C ALA A 310 -17.40 -1.18 4.07
N ALA A 311 -16.28 -0.51 3.80
CA ALA A 311 -16.26 0.85 3.28
C ALA A 311 -16.94 0.97 1.90
N ASN A 312 -16.64 0.06 0.97
CA ASN A 312 -17.12 0.12 -0.41
C ASN A 312 -18.59 -0.29 -0.56
N ILE A 313 -19.12 -1.12 0.34
CA ILE A 313 -20.55 -1.43 0.42
C ILE A 313 -21.30 -0.60 1.47
N ALA A 314 -20.66 0.44 2.02
CA ALA A 314 -21.20 1.30 3.08
C ALA A 314 -21.81 0.52 4.27
N ASP A 315 -21.26 -0.64 4.60
CA ASP A 315 -21.74 -1.50 5.67
C ASP A 315 -21.15 -1.07 7.02
N LEU A 316 -21.81 -0.08 7.61
CA LEU A 316 -21.42 0.49 8.89
C LEU A 316 -21.46 -0.54 10.03
N ARG A 317 -22.33 -1.56 9.94
CA ARG A 317 -22.46 -2.57 10.97
C ARG A 317 -21.20 -3.42 11.05
N HIS A 318 -20.82 -4.07 9.95
CA HIS A 318 -19.59 -4.86 9.91
C HIS A 318 -18.35 -3.98 10.15
N GLY A 319 -18.36 -2.74 9.66
CA GLY A 319 -17.30 -1.75 9.95
C GLY A 319 -17.12 -1.50 11.45
N LYS A 320 -18.20 -1.32 12.21
CA LYS A 320 -18.15 -1.16 13.68
C LYS A 320 -17.75 -2.43 14.41
N GLU A 321 -18.19 -3.61 13.95
CA GLU A 321 -17.78 -4.89 14.52
C GLU A 321 -16.26 -5.10 14.37
N LEU A 322 -15.71 -4.82 13.18
CA LEU A 322 -14.28 -4.86 12.90
C LEU A 322 -13.49 -3.84 13.73
N HIS A 323 -14.03 -2.61 13.88
CA HIS A 323 -13.42 -1.60 14.74
C HIS A 323 -13.40 -2.06 16.22
N GLY A 324 -14.50 -2.61 16.72
CA GLY A 324 -14.57 -3.17 18.07
C GLY A 324 -13.53 -4.26 18.30
N TYR A 325 -13.37 -5.18 17.34
CA TYR A 325 -12.32 -6.19 17.37
C TYR A 325 -10.92 -5.55 17.38
N ALA A 326 -10.66 -4.53 16.53
CA ALA A 326 -9.39 -3.84 16.49
C ALA A 326 -9.03 -3.16 17.83
N VAL A 327 -10.02 -2.60 18.53
CA VAL A 327 -9.84 -2.02 19.87
C VAL A 327 -9.48 -3.11 20.87
N VAL A 328 -10.25 -4.21 20.91
CA VAL A 328 -10.02 -5.32 21.86
C VAL A 328 -8.65 -5.96 21.67
N MET A 329 -8.20 -6.12 20.42
CA MET A 329 -6.91 -6.73 20.10
C MET A 329 -5.72 -5.74 20.17
N GLY A 330 -5.98 -4.46 20.44
CA GLY A 330 -4.94 -3.42 20.49
C GLY A 330 -4.37 -3.05 19.11
N PHE A 331 -5.10 -3.32 18.03
CA PHE A 331 -4.71 -2.97 16.66
C PHE A 331 -5.10 -1.54 16.27
N GLU A 332 -5.97 -0.87 17.02
CA GLU A 332 -6.42 0.50 16.71
C GLU A 332 -5.25 1.50 16.58
N GLU A 333 -4.17 1.32 17.35
CA GLU A 333 -2.97 2.16 17.28
C GLU A 333 -2.07 1.86 16.06
N ASN A 334 -2.36 0.81 15.30
CA ASN A 334 -1.66 0.54 14.04
C ASN A 334 -2.08 1.57 12.99
N VAL A 335 -1.11 2.32 12.46
CA VAL A 335 -1.34 3.38 11.47
C VAL A 335 -2.19 2.89 10.29
N TYR A 336 -1.95 1.68 9.78
CA TYR A 336 -2.66 1.14 8.61
C TYR A 336 -4.12 0.78 8.94
N VAL A 337 -4.34 0.15 10.10
CA VAL A 337 -5.70 -0.18 10.57
C VAL A 337 -6.49 1.11 10.79
N ARG A 338 -5.88 2.11 11.41
CA ARG A 338 -6.53 3.40 11.65
C ARG A 338 -6.80 4.17 10.36
N SER A 339 -5.89 4.14 9.37
CA SER A 339 -6.17 4.68 8.02
C SER A 339 -7.38 4.02 7.38
N ALA A 340 -7.47 2.69 7.43
CA ALA A 340 -8.59 1.93 6.87
C ALA A 340 -9.91 2.22 7.61
N LEU A 341 -9.87 2.41 8.93
CA LEU A 341 -11.03 2.84 9.72
C LEU A 341 -11.51 4.24 9.35
N ILE A 342 -10.59 5.18 9.13
CA ILE A 342 -10.91 6.55 8.68
C ILE A 342 -11.63 6.50 7.31
N ASP A 343 -11.09 5.75 6.35
CA ASP A 343 -11.74 5.55 5.04
C ASP A 343 -13.12 4.91 5.18
N MET A 344 -13.23 3.85 6.00
CA MET A 344 -14.49 3.14 6.25
C MET A 344 -15.54 4.06 6.85
N TYR A 345 -15.23 4.79 7.92
CA TYR A 345 -16.18 5.72 8.53
C TYR A 345 -16.56 6.87 7.60
N ALA A 346 -15.60 7.43 6.86
CA ALA A 346 -15.89 8.48 5.89
C ALA A 346 -16.84 7.99 4.79
N LYS A 347 -16.58 6.83 4.19
CA LYS A 347 -17.45 6.25 3.13
C LYS A 347 -18.81 5.79 3.67
N CYS A 348 -18.90 5.37 4.93
CA CYS A 348 -20.16 5.04 5.60
C CYS A 348 -20.93 6.28 6.09
N GLY A 349 -20.53 7.49 5.73
CA GLY A 349 -21.27 8.70 6.06
C GLY A 349 -20.93 9.35 7.41
N LEU A 350 -20.02 8.77 8.21
CA LEU A 350 -19.66 9.24 9.55
C LEU A 350 -18.33 10.01 9.56
N ILE A 351 -18.29 11.13 8.84
CA ILE A 351 -17.08 11.97 8.73
C ILE A 351 -16.58 12.52 10.07
N SER A 352 -17.47 12.72 11.06
CA SER A 352 -17.09 13.15 12.41
C SER A 352 -16.23 12.10 13.14
N GLU A 353 -16.57 10.81 12.99
CA GLU A 353 -15.82 9.70 13.57
C GLU A 353 -14.47 9.54 12.87
N ALA A 354 -14.46 9.62 11.53
CA ALA A 354 -13.23 9.63 10.74
C ALA A 354 -12.28 10.76 11.19
N ARG A 355 -12.80 11.98 11.37
CA ARG A 355 -12.05 13.13 11.89
C ARG A 355 -11.51 12.89 13.30
N SER A 356 -12.32 12.33 14.19
CA SER A 356 -11.93 12.01 15.57
C SER A 356 -10.76 11.01 15.61
N LEU A 357 -10.83 9.95 14.81
CA LEU A 357 -9.74 8.98 14.65
C LEU A 357 -8.48 9.65 14.10
N PHE A 358 -8.61 10.45 13.04
CA PHE A 358 -7.49 11.17 12.43
C PHE A 358 -6.77 12.11 13.41
N GLN A 359 -7.52 12.86 14.22
CA GLN A 359 -6.95 13.82 15.19
C GLN A 359 -6.20 13.13 16.33
N LYS A 360 -6.63 11.93 16.74
CA LYS A 360 -5.99 11.14 17.80
C LYS A 360 -4.68 10.45 17.38
N MET A 361 -4.33 10.48 16.08
CA MET A 361 -3.09 9.86 15.59
C MET A 361 -1.84 10.65 15.96
N SER A 362 -0.87 9.97 16.56
CA SER A 362 0.47 10.53 16.81
C SER A 362 1.38 10.47 15.58
N GLU A 363 1.18 9.47 14.72
CA GLU A 363 1.90 9.28 13.46
C GLU A 363 0.88 9.10 12.33
N ARG A 364 1.09 9.75 11.19
CA ARG A 364 0.25 9.64 10.00
C ARG A 364 1.11 9.29 8.79
N ASN A 365 0.61 8.42 7.93
CA ASN A 365 1.24 8.12 6.64
C ASN A 365 0.43 8.76 5.50
N THR A 366 0.94 8.73 4.27
CA THR A 366 0.29 9.36 3.09
C THR A 366 -1.13 8.83 2.90
N VAL A 367 -1.35 7.53 3.12
CA VAL A 367 -2.68 6.91 3.06
C VAL A 367 -3.67 7.54 4.04
N THR A 368 -3.25 7.80 5.29
CA THR A 368 -4.08 8.43 6.33
C THR A 368 -4.55 9.82 5.90
N TRP A 369 -3.63 10.63 5.36
CA TRP A 369 -3.94 11.97 4.85
C TRP A 369 -4.91 11.89 3.66
N ASN A 370 -4.62 11.03 2.69
CA ASN A 370 -5.47 10.82 1.52
C ASN A 370 -6.89 10.41 1.91
N SER A 371 -7.04 9.44 2.82
CA SER A 371 -8.36 9.01 3.31
C SER A 371 -9.16 10.15 3.91
N MET A 372 -8.52 11.05 4.68
CA MET A 372 -9.22 12.17 5.31
C MET A 372 -9.53 13.31 4.31
N ILE A 373 -8.61 13.62 3.39
CA ILE A 373 -8.84 14.61 2.32
C ILE A 373 -9.99 14.15 1.42
N PHE A 374 -10.01 12.88 0.99
CA PHE A 374 -11.13 12.31 0.24
C PHE A 374 -12.43 12.33 1.05
N GLY A 375 -12.35 11.97 2.34
CA GLY A 375 -13.50 12.03 3.23
C GLY A 375 -14.13 13.42 3.28
N TYR A 376 -13.32 14.46 3.45
CA TYR A 376 -13.82 15.84 3.43
C TYR A 376 -14.36 16.26 2.05
N ALA A 377 -13.65 15.93 0.97
CA ALA A 377 -14.08 16.25 -0.39
C ALA A 377 -15.46 15.67 -0.70
N ASN A 378 -15.66 14.37 -0.45
CA ASN A 378 -16.90 13.65 -0.73
C ASN A 378 -18.09 14.10 0.14
N HIS A 379 -17.80 14.66 1.32
CA HIS A 379 -18.81 15.19 2.24
C HIS A 379 -19.08 16.69 2.06
N GLY A 380 -18.44 17.34 1.08
CA GLY A 380 -18.62 18.75 0.78
C GLY A 380 -17.80 19.72 1.65
N TYR A 381 -16.98 19.22 2.58
CA TYR A 381 -16.03 20.01 3.38
C TYR A 381 -14.78 20.37 2.57
N CYS A 382 -14.98 20.96 1.39
CA CYS A 382 -13.92 21.14 0.40
C CYS A 382 -12.82 22.08 0.89
N ASN A 383 -13.16 23.12 1.66
CA ASN A 383 -12.18 24.03 2.22
C ASN A 383 -11.28 23.33 3.25
N GLU A 384 -11.87 22.48 4.09
CA GLU A 384 -11.14 21.66 5.06
C GLU A 384 -10.24 20.64 4.35
N ALA A 385 -10.68 20.08 3.22
CA ALA A 385 -9.85 19.22 2.38
C ALA A 385 -8.61 19.97 1.85
N ILE A 386 -8.77 21.19 1.35
CA ILE A 386 -7.65 22.02 0.87
C ILE A 386 -6.73 22.43 2.03
N GLN A 387 -7.27 22.85 3.17
CA GLN A 387 -6.45 23.18 4.35
C GLN A 387 -5.64 21.98 4.83
N LEU A 388 -6.22 20.78 4.78
CA LEU A 388 -5.53 19.56 5.18
C LEU A 388 -4.43 19.17 4.18
N PHE A 389 -4.61 19.45 2.89
CA PHE A 389 -3.56 19.32 1.89
C PHE A 389 -2.41 20.32 2.11
N ASP A 390 -2.71 21.57 2.43
CA ASP A 390 -1.67 22.56 2.74
C ASP A 390 -0.86 22.16 3.99
N GLN A 391 -1.52 21.56 4.98
CA GLN A 391 -0.82 20.97 6.13
C GLN A 391 0.09 19.81 5.72
N LEU A 392 -0.38 18.90 4.86
CA LEU A 392 0.44 17.81 4.32
C LEU A 392 1.67 18.33 3.57
N LEU A 393 1.55 19.42 2.80
CA LEU A 393 2.66 20.05 2.10
C LEU A 393 3.70 20.68 3.04
N GLY A 394 3.32 20.99 4.28
CA GLY A 394 4.23 21.51 5.31
C GLY A 394 5.05 20.43 6.04
N GLU A 395 4.74 19.15 5.85
CA GLU A 395 5.42 18.04 6.54
C GLU A 395 6.66 17.57 5.76
N GLU A 396 7.86 17.75 6.32
CA GLU A 396 9.14 17.49 5.63
C GLU A 396 9.35 16.03 5.17
N GLU A 397 8.79 15.05 5.90
CA GLU A 397 8.98 13.62 5.64
C GLU A 397 7.87 12.99 4.76
N MET A 398 6.83 13.75 4.41
CA MET A 398 5.65 13.20 3.75
C MET A 398 5.75 13.33 2.23
N LYS A 399 5.68 12.18 1.54
CA LYS A 399 5.60 12.14 0.08
C LYS A 399 4.14 12.30 -0.36
N VAL A 400 3.89 13.34 -1.15
CA VAL A 400 2.66 13.55 -1.90
C VAL A 400 2.64 12.56 -3.08
N ASP A 401 1.48 11.95 -3.32
CA ASP A 401 1.29 11.00 -4.41
C ASP A 401 0.10 11.38 -5.31
N HIS A 402 -0.09 10.60 -6.37
CA HIS A 402 -1.21 10.75 -7.31
C HIS A 402 -2.59 10.70 -6.60
N LEU A 403 -2.75 9.87 -5.57
CA LEU A 403 -4.01 9.81 -4.83
C LEU A 403 -4.29 11.10 -4.07
N THR A 404 -3.25 11.75 -3.55
CA THR A 404 -3.36 13.06 -2.90
C THR A 404 -3.96 14.10 -3.85
N PHE A 405 -3.41 14.19 -5.07
CA PHE A 405 -3.89 15.13 -6.09
C PHE A 405 -5.31 14.80 -6.57
N THR A 406 -5.63 13.52 -6.74
CA THR A 406 -7.01 13.09 -7.04
C THR A 406 -7.99 13.58 -5.97
N ALA A 407 -7.64 13.48 -4.69
CA ALA A 407 -8.49 13.91 -3.57
C ALA A 407 -8.76 15.43 -3.58
N VAL A 408 -7.72 16.25 -3.75
CA VAL A 408 -7.88 17.71 -3.78
C VAL A 408 -8.54 18.23 -5.06
N LEU A 409 -8.31 17.57 -6.19
CA LEU A 409 -9.03 17.88 -7.44
C LEU A 409 -10.52 17.52 -7.33
N THR A 410 -10.86 16.43 -6.62
CA THR A 410 -12.25 16.10 -6.28
C THR A 410 -12.87 17.22 -5.43
N ALA A 411 -12.17 17.71 -4.41
CA ALA A 411 -12.63 18.83 -3.60
C ALA A 411 -12.84 20.11 -4.44
N CYS A 412 -11.90 20.42 -5.35
CA CYS A 412 -12.04 21.54 -6.27
C CYS A 412 -13.26 21.38 -7.17
N SER A 413 -13.50 20.18 -7.72
CA SER A 413 -14.67 19.89 -8.54
C SER A 413 -15.98 20.13 -7.78
N HIS A 414 -16.07 19.62 -6.55
CA HIS A 414 -17.28 19.73 -5.74
C HIS A 414 -17.57 21.16 -5.27
N ALA A 415 -16.53 21.96 -5.02
CA ALA A 415 -16.67 23.37 -4.67
C ALA A 415 -16.67 24.33 -5.87
N GLY A 416 -16.45 23.86 -7.09
CA GLY A 416 -16.35 24.68 -8.29
C GLY A 416 -15.11 25.60 -8.34
N MET A 417 -14.02 25.23 -7.66
CA MET A 417 -12.78 26.04 -7.59
C MET A 417 -11.91 25.86 -8.85
N VAL A 418 -12.38 26.34 -10.00
CA VAL A 418 -11.76 26.05 -11.30
C VAL A 418 -10.29 26.47 -11.38
N HIS A 419 -9.97 27.71 -10.99
CA HIS A 419 -8.61 28.22 -11.04
C HIS A 419 -7.65 27.46 -10.12
N LEU A 420 -8.12 27.08 -8.92
CA LEU A 420 -7.33 26.28 -7.99
C LEU A 420 -7.09 24.88 -8.57
N GLY A 421 -8.12 24.22 -9.10
CA GLY A 421 -7.98 22.90 -9.73
C GLY A 421 -7.01 22.91 -10.92
N GLU A 422 -7.10 23.90 -11.80
CA GLU A 422 -6.14 24.10 -12.90
C GLU A 422 -4.71 24.29 -12.37
N SER A 423 -4.52 25.12 -11.35
CA SER A 423 -3.20 25.36 -10.74
C SER A 423 -2.63 24.12 -10.07
N LEU A 424 -3.44 23.34 -9.36
CA LEU A 424 -3.04 22.10 -8.70
C LEU A 424 -2.68 21.00 -9.72
N PHE A 425 -3.43 20.92 -10.82
CA PHE A 425 -3.14 19.98 -11.90
C PHE A 425 -1.79 20.27 -12.57
N GLN A 426 -1.41 21.55 -12.72
CA GLN A 426 -0.07 21.90 -13.20
C GLN A 426 1.01 21.69 -12.13
N LEU A 427 0.75 22.10 -10.89
CA LEU A 427 1.68 21.91 -9.75
C LEU A 427 2.09 20.44 -9.60
N MET A 428 1.13 19.51 -9.73
CA MET A 428 1.35 18.07 -9.70
C MET A 428 2.43 17.63 -10.70
N GLN A 429 2.38 18.16 -11.91
CA GLN A 429 3.30 17.82 -12.99
C GLN A 429 4.65 18.53 -12.82
N ASP A 430 4.63 19.85 -12.67
CA ASP A 430 5.82 20.69 -12.73
C ASP A 430 6.71 20.56 -11.48
N LYS A 431 6.09 20.54 -10.29
CA LYS A 431 6.82 20.51 -9.01
C LYS A 431 7.03 19.09 -8.50
N PHE A 432 6.04 18.23 -8.64
CA PHE A 432 6.08 16.88 -8.07
C PHE A 432 6.44 15.80 -9.09
N GLY A 433 6.49 16.11 -10.39
CA GLY A 433 6.82 15.12 -11.43
C GLY A 433 5.80 13.99 -11.52
N ILE A 434 4.56 14.21 -11.04
CA ILE A 434 3.51 13.20 -11.06
C ILE A 434 2.78 13.31 -12.39
N GLU A 435 2.90 12.27 -13.21
CA GLU A 435 2.18 12.19 -14.48
C GLU A 435 0.65 12.07 -14.25
N PRO A 436 -0.17 12.80 -15.03
CA PRO A 436 -1.62 12.70 -14.95
C PRO A 436 -2.12 11.29 -15.28
N ARG A 437 -3.10 10.81 -14.50
CA ARG A 437 -3.77 9.52 -14.67
C ARG A 437 -5.25 9.74 -14.97
N LEU A 438 -5.96 8.69 -15.34
CA LEU A 438 -7.38 8.75 -15.71
C LEU A 438 -8.24 9.41 -14.63
N GLU A 439 -7.93 9.16 -13.36
CA GLU A 439 -8.63 9.73 -12.20
C GLU A 439 -8.44 11.25 -12.10
N HIS A 440 -7.22 11.74 -12.38
CA HIS A 440 -6.94 13.19 -12.43
C HIS A 440 -7.71 13.85 -13.57
N TYR A 441 -7.71 13.25 -14.76
CA TYR A 441 -8.46 13.77 -15.90
C TYR A 441 -9.96 13.75 -15.64
N ALA A 442 -10.50 12.68 -15.04
CA ALA A 442 -11.91 12.58 -14.68
C ALA A 442 -12.32 13.71 -13.71
N CYS A 443 -11.50 13.99 -12.69
CA CYS A 443 -11.74 15.11 -11.76
C CYS A 443 -11.72 16.47 -12.47
N MET A 444 -10.77 16.69 -13.39
CA MET A 444 -10.68 17.95 -14.14
C MET A 444 -11.84 18.14 -15.13
N VAL A 445 -12.25 17.07 -15.80
CA VAL A 445 -13.42 17.08 -16.70
C VAL A 445 -14.71 17.32 -15.90
N ASP A 446 -14.88 16.71 -14.73
CA ASP A 446 -16.00 16.97 -13.83
C ASP A 446 -16.00 18.44 -13.36
N LEU A 447 -14.84 18.97 -12.94
CA LEU A 447 -14.68 20.37 -12.51
C LEU A 447 -15.05 21.37 -13.61
N LEU A 448 -14.45 21.24 -14.79
CA LEU A 448 -14.72 22.10 -15.95
C LEU A 448 -16.17 21.94 -16.42
N GLY A 449 -16.67 20.71 -16.42
CA GLY A 449 -18.02 20.36 -16.79
C GLY A 449 -19.07 21.01 -15.89
N ARG A 450 -18.92 20.89 -14.56
CA ARG A 450 -19.81 21.54 -13.58
C ARG A 450 -19.78 23.05 -13.71
N ALA A 451 -18.62 23.63 -14.00
CA ALA A 451 -18.46 25.07 -14.25
C ALA A 451 -19.02 25.55 -15.61
N GLY A 452 -19.54 24.64 -16.46
CA GLY A 452 -20.11 24.96 -17.77
C GLY A 452 -19.07 25.17 -18.88
N LYS A 453 -17.78 24.95 -18.60
CA LYS A 453 -16.68 25.09 -19.55
C LYS A 453 -16.53 23.84 -20.42
N LEU A 454 -17.60 23.41 -21.08
CA LEU A 454 -17.68 22.12 -21.78
C LEU A 454 -16.67 21.99 -22.93
N ASP A 455 -16.40 23.07 -23.66
CA ASP A 455 -15.42 23.04 -24.76
C ASP A 455 -14.00 22.82 -24.23
N GLN A 456 -13.66 23.41 -23.08
CA GLN A 456 -12.37 23.19 -22.41
C GLN A 456 -12.27 21.76 -21.87
N ALA A 457 -13.36 21.23 -21.31
CA ALA A 457 -13.42 19.84 -20.87
C ALA A 457 -13.18 18.86 -22.03
N TYR A 458 -13.78 19.12 -23.20
CA TYR A 458 -13.58 18.30 -24.39
C TYR A 458 -12.18 18.45 -25.01
N ASP A 459 -11.62 19.66 -25.02
CA ASP A 459 -10.25 19.92 -25.44
C ASP A 459 -9.23 19.20 -24.55
N LEU A 460 -9.46 19.19 -23.23
CA LEU A 460 -8.64 18.43 -22.28
C LEU A 460 -8.65 16.93 -22.62
N ILE A 461 -9.82 16.34 -22.87
CA ILE A 461 -9.95 14.93 -23.27
C ILE A 461 -9.20 14.65 -24.59
N SER A 462 -9.28 15.58 -25.54
CA SER A 462 -8.64 15.44 -26.85
C SER A 462 -7.12 15.49 -26.78
N LYS A 463 -6.55 16.10 -25.73
CA LYS A 463 -5.11 16.24 -25.49
C LYS A 463 -4.54 15.13 -24.58
N MET A 464 -5.36 14.22 -24.07
CA MET A 464 -4.90 13.12 -23.22
C MET A 464 -3.91 12.23 -23.98
N THR A 465 -2.79 11.88 -23.32
CA THR A 465 -1.81 10.91 -23.80
C THR A 465 -2.23 9.46 -23.58
N ILE A 466 -3.28 9.26 -22.77
CA ILE A 466 -3.85 7.97 -22.37
C ILE A 466 -5.28 7.87 -22.92
N GLU A 467 -5.72 6.68 -23.32
CA GLU A 467 -7.09 6.47 -23.81
C GLU A 467 -8.12 6.74 -22.69
N PRO A 468 -9.10 7.65 -22.88
CA PRO A 468 -10.05 7.99 -21.84
C PRO A 468 -11.04 6.86 -21.55
N ASP A 469 -11.30 6.60 -20.28
CA ASP A 469 -12.17 5.54 -19.79
C ASP A 469 -13.64 5.95 -19.65
N SER A 470 -14.47 5.06 -19.09
CA SER A 470 -15.89 5.34 -18.90
C SER A 470 -16.17 6.43 -17.87
N PHE A 471 -15.27 6.65 -16.90
CA PHE A 471 -15.41 7.71 -15.91
C PHE A 471 -15.22 9.09 -16.54
N VAL A 472 -14.17 9.27 -17.36
CA VAL A 472 -13.89 10.54 -18.05
C VAL A 472 -15.04 10.92 -19.00
N TRP A 473 -15.47 9.99 -19.86
CA TRP A 473 -16.60 10.25 -20.77
C TRP A 473 -17.94 10.38 -20.02
N GLY A 474 -18.10 9.67 -18.91
CA GLY A 474 -19.25 9.78 -18.02
C GLY A 474 -19.38 11.17 -17.39
N ALA A 475 -18.28 11.72 -16.89
CA ALA A 475 -18.22 13.08 -16.34
C ALA A 475 -18.63 14.12 -17.40
N LEU A 476 -18.08 14.03 -18.62
CA LEU A 476 -18.47 14.93 -19.72
C LEU A 476 -19.95 14.79 -20.07
N LEU A 477 -20.48 13.56 -20.17
CA LEU A 477 -21.89 13.34 -20.49
C LEU A 477 -22.82 13.91 -19.40
N GLY A 478 -22.45 13.74 -18.13
CA GLY A 478 -23.16 14.32 -16.99
C GLY A 478 -23.20 15.85 -17.06
N ALA A 479 -22.05 16.49 -17.32
CA ALA A 479 -21.96 17.93 -17.50
C ALA A 479 -22.76 18.45 -18.70
N CYS A 480 -22.73 17.73 -19.83
CA CYS A 480 -23.53 18.08 -21.01
C CYS A 480 -25.03 18.00 -20.74
N ARG A 481 -25.48 17.09 -19.86
CA ARG A 481 -26.86 17.05 -19.39
C ARG A 481 -27.21 18.26 -18.55
N GLN A 482 -26.33 18.65 -17.62
CA GLN A 482 -26.54 19.80 -16.75
C GLN A 482 -26.64 21.12 -17.53
N HIS A 483 -25.83 21.29 -18.57
CA HIS A 483 -25.73 22.53 -19.35
C HIS A 483 -26.40 22.49 -20.72
N GLY A 484 -26.97 21.35 -21.11
CA GLY A 484 -27.76 21.21 -22.35
C GLY A 484 -27.00 21.10 -23.66
N ASN A 485 -25.73 20.70 -23.64
CA ASN A 485 -24.93 20.54 -24.86
C ASN A 485 -25.17 19.17 -25.51
N ILE A 486 -26.13 19.11 -26.42
CA ILE A 486 -26.55 17.88 -27.09
C ILE A 486 -25.44 17.30 -27.98
N ASN A 487 -24.62 18.15 -28.61
CA ASN A 487 -23.59 17.72 -29.55
C ASN A 487 -22.48 16.94 -28.84
N LEU A 488 -21.94 17.50 -27.74
CA LEU A 488 -20.93 16.82 -26.92
C LEU A 488 -21.51 15.60 -26.21
N ALA A 489 -22.78 15.65 -25.77
CA ALA A 489 -23.47 14.49 -25.20
C ALA A 489 -23.54 13.31 -26.17
N ASP A 490 -23.82 13.55 -27.45
CA ASP A 490 -23.84 12.49 -28.48
C ASP A 490 -22.45 11.87 -28.67
N ILE A 491 -21.39 12.68 -28.65
CA ILE A 491 -20.01 12.20 -28.77
C ILE A 491 -19.65 11.32 -27.56
N ALA A 492 -19.87 11.84 -26.35
CA ALA A 492 -19.58 11.13 -25.10
C ALA A 492 -20.36 9.82 -25.00
N SER A 493 -21.66 9.83 -25.34
CA SER A 493 -22.50 8.63 -25.32
C SER A 493 -22.04 7.57 -26.33
N LYS A 494 -21.64 7.97 -27.55
CA LYS A 494 -21.08 7.03 -28.54
C LYS A 494 -19.77 6.39 -28.07
N ARG A 495 -18.92 7.15 -27.38
CA ARG A 495 -17.67 6.63 -26.80
C ARG A 495 -17.95 5.67 -25.65
N LEU A 496 -18.83 6.05 -24.72
CA LEU A 496 -19.29 5.16 -23.64
C LEU A 496 -19.91 3.86 -24.14
N ALA A 497 -20.71 3.91 -25.21
CA ALA A 497 -21.31 2.71 -25.79
C ALA A 497 -20.29 1.75 -26.43
N LYS A 498 -19.08 2.21 -26.75
CA LYS A 498 -17.97 1.36 -27.21
C LYS A 498 -17.22 0.75 -26.03
N LEU A 499 -16.98 1.55 -24.98
CA LEU A 499 -16.27 1.13 -23.77
C LEU A 499 -17.09 0.17 -22.91
N GLU A 500 -18.40 0.40 -22.82
CA GLU A 500 -19.34 -0.42 -22.04
C GLU A 500 -20.53 -0.89 -22.90
N PRO A 501 -20.34 -1.89 -23.78
CA PRO A 501 -21.39 -2.35 -24.70
C PRO A 501 -22.65 -2.87 -23.99
N GLU A 502 -22.49 -3.38 -22.77
CA GLU A 502 -23.55 -3.98 -21.95
C GLU A 502 -24.25 -2.97 -21.03
N SER A 503 -23.66 -1.78 -20.84
CA SER A 503 -24.18 -0.76 -19.93
C SER A 503 -25.33 0.01 -20.56
N SER A 504 -26.46 0.06 -19.85
CA SER A 504 -27.63 0.84 -20.28
C SER A 504 -27.56 2.30 -19.83
N ALA A 505 -26.67 2.65 -18.91
CA ALA A 505 -26.65 3.93 -18.20
C ALA A 505 -26.44 5.14 -19.14
N SER A 506 -25.43 5.06 -20.03
CA SER A 506 -25.11 6.12 -21.00
C SER A 506 -26.24 6.37 -21.99
N SER A 507 -26.94 5.31 -22.42
CA SER A 507 -28.09 5.39 -23.32
C SER A 507 -29.34 5.95 -22.61
N VAL A 508 -29.54 5.63 -21.33
CA VAL A 508 -30.61 6.24 -20.53
C VAL A 508 -30.37 7.74 -20.36
N LEU A 509 -29.15 8.14 -19.99
CA LEU A 509 -28.78 9.55 -19.83
C LEU A 509 -28.98 10.33 -21.12
N LEU A 510 -28.53 9.80 -22.26
CA LEU A 510 -28.72 10.44 -23.56
C LEU A 510 -30.21 10.52 -23.95
N SER A 511 -31.00 9.48 -23.71
CA SER A 511 -32.44 9.51 -23.97
C SER A 511 -33.18 10.55 -23.11
N ASN A 512 -32.77 10.71 -21.85
CA ASN A 512 -33.39 11.69 -20.96
C ASN A 512 -33.03 13.11 -21.42
N LEU A 513 -31.75 13.33 -21.75
CA LEU A 513 -31.28 14.60 -22.31
C LEU A 513 -32.06 14.99 -23.58
N TYR A 514 -32.28 14.05 -24.51
CA TYR A 514 -33.13 14.32 -25.67
C TYR A 514 -34.58 14.67 -25.31
N ALA A 515 -35.14 14.09 -24.25
CA ALA A 515 -36.49 14.43 -23.79
C ALA A 515 -36.52 15.82 -23.14
N ASP A 516 -35.54 16.15 -22.28
CA ASP A 516 -35.41 17.43 -21.59
C ASP A 516 -35.30 18.60 -22.57
N PHE A 517 -34.66 18.38 -23.74
CA PHE A 517 -34.54 19.37 -24.82
C PHE A 517 -35.57 19.19 -25.96
N ASN A 518 -36.73 18.58 -25.68
CA ASN A 518 -37.86 18.42 -26.61
C ASN A 518 -37.56 17.67 -27.93
N LYS A 519 -36.46 16.92 -28.02
CA LYS A 519 -36.09 16.06 -29.17
C LYS A 519 -36.67 14.64 -29.02
N TRP A 520 -37.98 14.53 -28.84
CA TRP A 520 -38.70 13.28 -28.57
C TRP A 520 -38.46 12.16 -29.60
N GLY A 521 -38.25 12.52 -30.88
CA GLY A 521 -37.92 11.56 -31.94
C GLY A 521 -36.59 10.82 -31.68
N ASN A 522 -35.57 11.53 -31.19
CA ASN A 522 -34.26 10.95 -30.88
C ASN A 522 -34.32 10.15 -29.57
N ALA A 523 -35.01 10.63 -28.54
CA ALA A 523 -35.25 9.89 -27.30
C ALA A 523 -35.92 8.52 -27.58
N THR A 524 -36.91 8.50 -28.47
CA THR A 524 -37.61 7.27 -28.85
C THR A 524 -36.70 6.30 -29.63
N LYS A 525 -35.83 6.82 -30.51
CA LYS A 525 -34.82 6.00 -31.21
C LYS A 525 -33.85 5.34 -30.23
N VAL A 526 -33.35 6.08 -29.24
CA VAL A 526 -32.44 5.54 -28.20
C VAL A 526 -33.15 4.47 -27.37
N LYS A 527 -34.39 4.70 -26.93
CA LYS A 527 -35.20 3.69 -26.21
C LYS A 527 -35.45 2.42 -27.03
N LYS A 528 -35.73 2.56 -28.34
CA LYS A 528 -35.89 1.41 -29.26
C LYS A 528 -34.58 0.62 -29.42
N MET A 529 -33.45 1.31 -29.56
CA MET A 529 -32.13 0.69 -29.61
C MET A 529 -31.83 -0.11 -28.33
N MET A 530 -32.13 0.46 -27.15
CA MET A 530 -31.95 -0.23 -25.87
C MET A 530 -32.78 -1.52 -25.78
N LYS A 531 -34.06 -1.47 -26.18
CA LYS A 531 -34.92 -2.66 -26.24
C LYS A 531 -34.38 -3.72 -27.19
N LYS A 532 -33.92 -3.31 -28.38
CA LYS A 532 -33.35 -4.22 -29.40
C LYS A 532 -32.08 -4.93 -28.89
N ARG A 533 -31.25 -4.22 -28.10
CA ARG A 533 -30.02 -4.76 -27.51
C ARG A 533 -30.23 -5.52 -26.20
N ARG A 534 -31.48 -5.69 -25.74
CA ARG A 534 -31.83 -6.34 -24.45
C ARG A 534 -31.07 -5.76 -23.25
N LEU A 535 -30.71 -4.47 -23.31
CA LEU A 535 -29.98 -3.81 -22.23
C LEU A 535 -30.88 -3.74 -20.98
N LYS A 536 -30.49 -4.42 -19.91
CA LYS A 536 -31.24 -4.37 -18.64
C LYS A 536 -31.07 -2.98 -18.02
N ARG A 537 -32.18 -2.34 -17.63
CA ARG A 537 -32.14 -1.19 -16.72
C ARG A 537 -31.67 -1.71 -15.37
N LEU A 538 -30.46 -1.35 -14.97
CA LEU A 538 -30.01 -1.59 -13.60
C LEU A 538 -30.87 -0.68 -12.70
N PRO A 539 -31.57 -1.23 -11.68
CA PRO A 539 -32.23 -0.39 -10.70
C PRO A 539 -31.18 0.48 -10.02
N SER A 540 -31.41 1.80 -10.01
CA SER A 540 -30.58 2.74 -9.27
C SER A 540 -30.70 2.41 -7.79
N ARG A 541 -29.65 1.84 -7.19
CA ARG A 541 -29.59 1.65 -5.74
C ARG A 541 -29.25 3.00 -5.12
N SER A 542 -30.13 3.51 -4.27
CA SER A 542 -29.85 4.66 -3.42
C SER A 542 -29.22 4.16 -2.13
N TRP A 543 -28.13 4.80 -1.69
CA TRP A 543 -27.43 4.52 -0.43
C TRP A 543 -28.15 5.06 0.81
N ILE A 544 -29.44 5.41 0.68
CA ILE A 544 -30.25 5.87 1.79
C ILE A 544 -30.92 4.63 2.39
N GLU A 545 -30.40 4.16 3.54
CA GLU A 545 -31.21 3.34 4.45
C GLU A 545 -32.38 4.21 4.91
N VAL A 546 -33.58 3.87 4.42
CA VAL A 546 -34.81 4.45 4.97
C VAL A 546 -34.97 3.81 6.34
N VAL A 547 -34.62 4.57 7.38
CA VAL A 547 -34.76 4.22 8.80
C VAL A 547 -36.20 3.93 9.17
#